data_AF-A0A2V1DDQ3-F1
#
_entry.id   AF-A0A2V1DDQ3-F1
#
_cell.length_a   1.000
_cell.length_b   1.000
_cell.length_c   1.000
_cell.angle_alpha   90.00
_cell.angle_beta   90.00
_cell.angle_gamma   90.00
#
_symmetry.space_group_name_H-M   'P 1'
#
loop_
_entity.id
_entity.type
_entity.pdbx_description
1 polymer ?
#
loop_
_entity_poly.entity_id
_entity_poly.type
_entity_poly.pdbx_seq_one_letter_code
_entity_poly.pdbx_strand_id
1 'polypeptide(L)'
;MDNLASMFWNQGRWEEAELLFMQVIETSKSKLGADHPDMLTSMANLASTYRKQGRWEEAESLEVQVMETRKSKLGTDHPDTLTSMNNLAFTFKGRGEVEKATGLMEKCVEKRKQVLGPNRPDTINSKETLDRWRIKALELGSNNEFPLVS
;
A
#
# COMPACT_ATOMS: atom_id res chain seq x y z
N MET A 1 -21.01 6.07 2.11
CA MET A 1 -20.20 6.69 3.18
C MET A 1 -18.74 6.82 2.74
N ASP A 2 -18.23 5.85 1.99
CA ASP A 2 -16.85 5.81 1.46
C ASP A 2 -16.49 7.06 0.66
N ASN A 3 -17.41 7.55 -0.19
CA ASN A 3 -17.19 8.77 -0.96
C ASN A 3 -16.95 10.01 -0.08
N LEU A 4 -17.59 10.10 1.09
CA LEU A 4 -17.40 11.21 2.01
C LEU A 4 -16.07 11.11 2.75
N ALA A 5 -15.69 9.90 3.18
CA ALA A 5 -14.38 9.65 3.80
C ALA A 5 -13.23 9.99 2.84
N SER A 6 -13.34 9.58 1.56
CA SER A 6 -12.37 9.95 0.52
C SER A 6 -12.32 11.46 0.26
N MET A 7 -13.45 12.17 0.33
CA MET A 7 -13.46 13.63 0.23
C MET A 7 -12.69 14.30 1.36
N PHE A 8 -12.92 13.90 2.61
CA PHE A 8 -12.17 14.43 3.75
C PHE A 8 -10.68 14.09 3.67
N TRP A 9 -10.35 12.88 3.23
CA TRP A 9 -8.96 12.48 3.01
C TRP A 9 -8.25 13.39 1.99
N ASN A 10 -8.92 13.70 0.88
CA ASN A 10 -8.39 14.61 -0.15
C ASN A 10 -8.24 16.06 0.35
N GLN A 11 -9.01 16.46 1.34
CA GLN A 11 -8.92 17.78 1.99
C GLN A 11 -7.86 17.83 3.11
N GLY A 12 -7.15 16.73 3.37
CA GLY A 12 -6.19 16.65 4.49
C GLY A 12 -6.85 16.45 5.86
N ARG A 13 -8.16 16.22 5.92
CA ARG A 13 -8.94 16.00 7.15
C ARG A 13 -8.88 14.52 7.55
N TRP A 14 -7.69 14.04 7.87
CA TRP A 14 -7.42 12.61 8.07
C TRP A 14 -8.12 12.01 9.29
N GLU A 15 -8.27 12.77 10.37
CA GLU A 15 -9.00 12.31 11.58
C GLU A 15 -10.47 12.01 11.28
N GLU A 16 -11.12 12.88 10.50
CA GLU A 16 -12.52 12.67 10.09
C GLU A 16 -12.66 11.51 9.10
N ALA A 17 -11.70 11.38 8.17
CA ALA A 17 -11.66 10.25 7.25
C ALA A 17 -11.50 8.92 8.00
N GLU A 18 -10.62 8.87 9.01
CA GLU A 18 -10.40 7.71 9.87
C GLU A 18 -11.70 7.28 10.58
N LEU A 19 -12.39 8.22 11.24
CA LEU A 19 -13.65 7.94 11.93
C LEU A 19 -14.70 7.35 10.98
N LEU A 20 -14.83 7.91 9.78
CA LEU A 20 -15.78 7.41 8.78
C LEU A 20 -15.38 6.03 8.25
N PHE A 21 -14.10 5.78 7.96
CA PHE A 21 -13.67 4.46 7.51
C PHE A 21 -13.89 3.39 8.59
N MET A 22 -13.65 3.71 9.88
CA MET A 22 -13.95 2.78 10.97
C MET A 22 -15.44 2.43 11.05
N GLN A 23 -16.32 3.43 10.94
CA GLN A 23 -17.78 3.19 10.91
C GLN A 23 -18.21 2.32 9.73
N VAL A 24 -17.63 2.54 8.54
CA VAL A 24 -17.91 1.71 7.37
C VAL A 24 -17.46 0.28 7.58
N ILE A 25 -16.27 0.07 8.16
CA ILE A 25 -15.73 -1.26 8.45
C ILE A 25 -16.64 -2.00 9.44
N GLU A 26 -17.07 -1.36 10.53
CA GLU A 26 -17.95 -1.96 11.52
C GLU A 26 -19.33 -2.31 10.93
N THR A 27 -19.90 -1.40 10.14
CA THR A 27 -21.18 -1.61 9.46
C THR A 27 -21.08 -2.75 8.43
N SER A 28 -19.99 -2.81 7.67
CA SER A 28 -19.78 -3.84 6.65
C SER A 28 -19.53 -5.20 7.30
N LYS A 29 -18.76 -5.24 8.40
CA LYS A 29 -18.51 -6.47 9.16
C LYS A 29 -19.81 -7.08 9.70
N SER A 30 -20.73 -6.25 10.20
CA SER A 30 -22.02 -6.72 10.72
C SER A 30 -23.02 -7.14 9.63
N LYS A 31 -23.02 -6.48 8.47
CA LYS A 31 -24.01 -6.72 7.40
C LYS A 31 -23.56 -7.71 6.32
N LEU A 32 -22.30 -7.67 5.93
CA LEU A 32 -21.77 -8.34 4.75
C LEU A 32 -20.71 -9.40 5.08
N GLY A 33 -20.23 -9.42 6.33
CA GLY A 33 -19.18 -10.32 6.79
C GLY A 33 -17.76 -9.74 6.59
N ALA A 34 -16.79 -10.32 7.30
CA ALA A 34 -15.42 -9.80 7.41
C ALA A 34 -14.62 -9.86 6.08
N ASP A 35 -15.07 -10.65 5.12
CA ASP A 35 -14.35 -10.93 3.87
C ASP A 35 -14.88 -10.12 2.68
N HIS A 36 -15.86 -9.23 2.90
CA HIS A 36 -16.50 -8.51 1.81
C HIS A 36 -15.51 -7.53 1.11
N PRO A 37 -15.46 -7.48 -0.23
CA PRO A 37 -14.54 -6.60 -0.97
C PRO A 37 -14.59 -5.12 -0.56
N ASP A 38 -15.78 -4.60 -0.26
CA ASP A 38 -15.96 -3.21 0.18
C ASP A 38 -15.34 -2.96 1.56
N MET A 39 -15.42 -3.93 2.47
CA MET A 39 -14.76 -3.85 3.77
C MET A 39 -13.25 -3.85 3.60
N LEU A 40 -12.71 -4.73 2.76
CA LEU A 40 -11.28 -4.81 2.48
C LEU A 40 -10.74 -3.53 1.83
N THR A 41 -11.54 -2.90 0.97
CA THR A 41 -11.23 -1.60 0.37
C THR A 41 -11.23 -0.49 1.42
N SER A 42 -12.21 -0.47 2.32
CA SER A 42 -12.27 0.48 3.42
C SER A 42 -11.10 0.34 4.39
N MET A 43 -10.69 -0.90 4.71
CA MET A 43 -9.49 -1.17 5.52
C MET A 43 -8.21 -0.67 4.84
N ALA A 44 -8.06 -0.87 3.53
CA ALA A 44 -6.91 -0.34 2.79
C ALA A 44 -6.87 1.20 2.78
N ASN A 45 -8.04 1.85 2.70
CA ASN A 45 -8.14 3.30 2.79
C ASN A 45 -7.84 3.83 4.20
N LEU A 46 -8.27 3.11 5.24
CA LEU A 46 -7.90 3.41 6.63
C LEU A 46 -6.38 3.30 6.83
N ALA A 47 -5.74 2.26 6.31
CA ALA A 47 -4.28 2.15 6.34
C ALA A 47 -3.58 3.30 5.61
N SER A 48 -4.13 3.74 4.47
CA SER A 48 -3.65 4.94 3.77
C SER A 48 -3.76 6.20 4.64
N THR A 49 -4.82 6.31 5.43
CA THR A 49 -5.04 7.42 6.37
C THR A 49 -4.02 7.39 7.50
N TYR A 50 -3.76 6.21 8.07
CA TYR A 50 -2.72 6.03 9.10
C TYR A 50 -1.32 6.39 8.59
N ARG A 51 -0.96 6.02 7.35
CA ARG A 51 0.31 6.47 6.73
C ARG A 51 0.42 7.99 6.67
N LYS A 52 -0.67 8.70 6.33
CA LYS A 52 -0.68 10.17 6.29
C LYS A 52 -0.53 10.80 7.67
N GLN A 53 -0.99 10.12 8.71
CA GLN A 53 -0.81 10.52 10.11
C GLN A 53 0.55 10.07 10.69
N GLY A 54 1.39 9.35 9.94
CA GLY A 54 2.67 8.81 10.43
C GLY A 54 2.54 7.54 11.30
N ARG A 55 1.34 6.94 11.37
CA ARG A 55 1.04 5.73 12.13
C ARG A 55 1.33 4.47 11.30
N TRP A 56 2.62 4.22 11.04
CA TRP A 56 3.05 3.18 10.10
C TRP A 56 2.73 1.75 10.55
N GLU A 57 2.80 1.47 11.85
CA GLU A 57 2.58 0.11 12.37
C GLU A 57 1.11 -0.31 12.24
N GLU A 58 0.19 0.62 12.47
CA GLU A 58 -1.24 0.40 12.32
C GLU A 58 -1.63 0.25 10.85
N ALA A 59 -0.99 1.02 9.96
CA ALA A 59 -1.14 0.85 8.52
C ALA A 59 -0.69 -0.54 8.06
N GLU A 60 0.48 -1.00 8.52
CA GLU A 60 1.02 -2.31 8.17
C GLU A 60 0.09 -3.44 8.64
N SER A 61 -0.35 -3.40 9.90
CA SER A 61 -1.25 -4.42 10.45
C SER A 61 -2.52 -4.57 9.62
N LEU A 62 -3.13 -3.45 9.21
CA LEU A 62 -4.31 -3.47 8.35
C LEU A 62 -3.99 -3.96 6.94
N GLU A 63 -2.91 -3.51 6.32
CA GLU A 63 -2.55 -3.92 4.96
C GLU A 63 -2.18 -5.40 4.86
N VAL A 64 -1.51 -5.96 5.87
CA VAL A 64 -1.21 -7.40 5.97
C VAL A 64 -2.51 -8.20 6.07
N GLN A 65 -3.45 -7.78 6.93
CA GLN A 65 -4.75 -8.45 7.03
C GLN A 65 -5.50 -8.41 5.70
N VAL A 66 -5.58 -7.25 5.04
CA VAL A 66 -6.25 -7.12 3.73
C VAL A 66 -5.58 -7.98 2.66
N MET A 67 -4.25 -8.00 2.62
CA MET A 67 -3.48 -8.78 1.65
C MET A 67 -3.73 -10.29 1.82
N GLU A 68 -3.65 -10.81 3.05
CA GLU A 68 -3.85 -12.25 3.29
C GLU A 68 -5.30 -12.68 3.04
N THR A 69 -6.29 -11.85 3.41
CA THR A 69 -7.70 -12.14 3.08
C THR A 69 -7.92 -12.18 1.57
N ARG A 70 -7.43 -11.19 0.82
CA ARG A 70 -7.54 -11.18 -0.66
C ARG A 70 -6.80 -12.34 -1.30
N LYS A 71 -5.61 -12.67 -0.80
CA LYS A 71 -4.82 -13.81 -1.25
C LYS A 71 -5.53 -15.14 -1.04
N SER A 72 -6.20 -15.32 0.10
CA SER A 72 -6.99 -16.52 0.41
C SER A 72 -8.24 -16.64 -0.47
N LYS A 73 -8.94 -15.53 -0.75
CA LYS A 73 -10.22 -15.54 -1.48
C LYS A 73 -10.08 -15.47 -2.99
N LEU A 74 -9.14 -14.67 -3.49
CA LEU A 74 -8.98 -14.32 -4.90
C LEU A 74 -7.73 -14.96 -5.52
N GLY A 75 -6.81 -15.44 -4.68
CA GLY A 75 -5.52 -15.97 -5.10
C GLY A 75 -4.41 -14.92 -5.09
N THR A 76 -3.17 -15.40 -5.17
CA THR A 76 -1.96 -14.54 -5.08
C THR A 76 -1.77 -13.62 -6.29
N ASP A 77 -2.36 -13.97 -7.43
CA ASP A 77 -2.17 -13.29 -8.71
C ASP A 77 -3.30 -12.32 -9.04
N HIS A 78 -4.34 -12.26 -8.19
CA HIS A 78 -5.46 -11.37 -8.41
C HIS A 78 -5.04 -9.89 -8.35
N PRO A 79 -5.53 -9.02 -9.25
CA PRO A 79 -5.16 -7.60 -9.28
C PRO A 79 -5.34 -6.87 -7.94
N ASP A 80 -6.39 -7.21 -7.18
CA ASP A 80 -6.62 -6.63 -5.85
C ASP A 80 -5.60 -7.07 -4.80
N THR A 81 -5.14 -8.33 -4.86
CA THR A 81 -4.07 -8.84 -4.01
C THR A 81 -2.75 -8.13 -4.35
N LEU A 82 -2.46 -7.95 -5.64
CA LEU A 82 -1.28 -7.22 -6.10
C LEU A 82 -1.33 -5.73 -5.70
N THR A 83 -2.52 -5.14 -5.69
CA THR A 83 -2.74 -3.77 -5.18
C THR A 83 -2.47 -3.68 -3.68
N SER A 84 -2.89 -4.66 -2.89
CA SER A 84 -2.55 -4.73 -1.47
C SER A 84 -1.04 -4.91 -1.24
N MET A 85 -0.36 -5.76 -2.04
CA MET A 85 1.10 -5.90 -1.98
C MET A 85 1.82 -4.58 -2.29
N ASN A 86 1.34 -3.84 -3.30
CA ASN A 86 1.88 -2.53 -3.64
C ASN A 86 1.72 -1.53 -2.48
N ASN A 87 0.55 -1.49 -1.83
CA ASN A 87 0.31 -0.61 -0.68
C ASN A 87 1.23 -0.96 0.51
N LEU A 88 1.36 -2.26 0.83
CA LEU A 88 2.24 -2.74 1.88
C LEU A 88 3.71 -2.39 1.62
N ALA A 89 4.16 -2.43 0.37
CA ALA A 89 5.50 -2.00 0.00
C ALA A 89 5.73 -0.51 0.29
N PHE A 90 4.74 0.35 0.05
CA PHE A 90 4.84 1.77 0.43
C PHE A 90 4.90 1.97 1.95
N THR A 91 4.18 1.16 2.72
CA THR A 91 4.23 1.20 4.19
C THR A 91 5.61 0.82 4.70
N PHE A 92 6.20 -0.28 4.21
CA PHE A 92 7.58 -0.65 4.53
C PHE A 92 8.57 0.45 4.15
N LYS A 93 8.38 1.10 2.99
CA LYS A 93 9.24 2.22 2.59
C LYS A 93 9.13 3.40 3.56
N GLY A 94 7.94 3.71 4.05
CA GLY A 94 7.69 4.75 5.05
C GLY A 94 8.33 4.45 6.41
N ARG A 95 8.39 3.17 6.81
CA ARG A 95 9.10 2.69 8.00
C ARG A 95 10.62 2.73 7.88
N GLY A 96 11.17 2.97 6.69
CA GLY A 96 12.61 2.87 6.42
C GLY A 96 13.08 1.45 6.08
N GLU A 97 12.19 0.48 5.97
CA GLU A 97 12.50 -0.91 5.62
C GLU A 97 12.62 -1.07 4.10
N VAL A 98 13.63 -0.41 3.52
CA VAL A 98 13.79 -0.26 2.07
C VAL A 98 13.90 -1.61 1.36
N GLU A 99 14.65 -2.55 1.91
CA GLU A 99 14.85 -3.88 1.30
C GLU A 99 13.55 -4.67 1.18
N LYS A 100 12.74 -4.70 2.27
CA LYS A 100 11.42 -5.35 2.27
C LYS A 100 10.48 -4.67 1.28
N ALA A 101 10.48 -3.34 1.25
CA ALA A 101 9.67 -2.57 0.31
C ALA A 101 10.02 -2.89 -1.15
N THR A 102 11.31 -2.86 -1.52
CA THR A 102 11.75 -3.14 -2.89
C THR A 102 11.49 -4.58 -3.29
N GLY A 103 11.76 -5.54 -2.40
CA GLY A 103 11.53 -6.96 -2.69
C GLY A 103 10.05 -7.29 -2.87
N LEU A 104 9.17 -6.67 -2.09
CA LEU A 104 7.73 -6.85 -2.25
C LEU A 104 7.20 -6.18 -3.53
N MET A 105 7.68 -4.97 -3.83
CA MET A 105 7.33 -4.24 -5.05
C MET A 105 7.78 -4.97 -6.31
N GLU A 106 8.98 -5.55 -6.32
CA GLU A 106 9.49 -6.35 -7.43
C GLU A 106 8.62 -7.57 -7.72
N LYS A 107 8.24 -8.32 -6.67
CA LYS A 107 7.28 -9.43 -6.80
C LYS A 107 5.94 -8.97 -7.36
N CYS A 108 5.45 -7.79 -6.94
CA CYS A 108 4.20 -7.23 -7.43
C CYS A 108 4.28 -6.88 -8.93
N VAL A 109 5.35 -6.20 -9.36
CA VAL A 109 5.56 -5.83 -10.77
C VAL A 109 5.65 -7.06 -11.67
N GLU A 110 6.39 -8.08 -11.25
CA GLU A 110 6.55 -9.31 -12.03
C GLU A 110 5.21 -10.04 -12.20
N LYS A 111 4.45 -10.23 -11.12
CA LYS A 111 3.10 -10.83 -11.20
C LYS A 111 2.13 -9.99 -12.02
N ARG A 112 2.12 -8.66 -11.85
CA ARG A 112 1.27 -7.75 -12.66
C ARG A 112 1.59 -7.85 -14.14
N LYS A 113 2.87 -7.93 -14.50
CA LYS A 113 3.31 -8.12 -15.88
C LYS A 113 2.81 -9.43 -16.48
N GLN A 114 2.80 -10.52 -15.70
CA GLN A 114 2.31 -11.82 -16.14
C GLN A 114 0.78 -11.87 -16.28
N VAL A 115 0.04 -11.30 -15.33
CA VAL A 115 -1.43 -11.40 -15.25
C VAL A 115 -2.13 -10.35 -16.10
N LEU A 116 -1.69 -9.10 -15.99
CA LEU A 116 -2.35 -7.93 -16.58
C LEU A 116 -1.65 -7.46 -17.87
N GLY A 117 -0.40 -7.84 -18.07
CA GLY A 117 0.44 -7.38 -19.17
C GLY A 117 1.29 -6.15 -18.81
N PRO A 118 2.36 -5.88 -19.59
CA PRO A 118 3.34 -4.84 -19.30
C PRO A 118 2.81 -3.41 -19.49
N ASN A 119 1.79 -3.22 -20.34
CA ASN A 119 1.30 -1.90 -20.75
C ASN A 119 0.16 -1.36 -19.88
N ARG A 120 -0.22 -2.08 -18.83
CA ARG A 120 -1.27 -1.63 -17.91
C ARG A 120 -0.73 -0.50 -17.03
N PRO A 121 -1.49 0.59 -16.80
CA PRO A 121 -1.05 1.72 -15.99
C PRO A 121 -0.53 1.29 -14.61
N ASP A 122 -1.19 0.34 -13.96
CA ASP A 122 -0.78 -0.15 -12.64
C ASP A 122 0.58 -0.86 -12.67
N THR A 123 0.88 -1.59 -13.75
CA THR A 123 2.17 -2.26 -13.95
C THR A 123 3.27 -1.25 -14.21
N ILE A 124 3.00 -0.25 -15.07
CA ILE A 124 3.94 0.83 -15.39
C ILE A 124 4.26 1.64 -14.13
N ASN A 125 3.23 2.11 -13.41
CA ASN A 125 3.39 2.92 -12.20
C ASN A 125 4.20 2.20 -11.12
N SER A 126 3.93 0.91 -10.87
CA SER A 126 4.69 0.14 -9.88
C SER A 126 6.14 -0.07 -10.32
N LYS A 127 6.39 -0.29 -11.62
CA LYS A 127 7.74 -0.42 -12.16
C LYS A 127 8.52 0.88 -12.03
N GLU A 128 7.96 1.99 -12.47
CA GLU A 128 8.58 3.32 -12.35
C GLU A 128 8.85 3.70 -10.89
N THR A 129 7.93 3.33 -9.99
CA THR A 129 8.11 3.52 -8.55
C THR A 129 9.30 2.71 -8.04
N LEU A 130 9.42 1.44 -8.41
CA LEU A 130 10.53 0.57 -8.05
C LEU A 130 11.87 1.11 -8.58
N ASP A 131 11.91 1.53 -9.85
CA ASP A 131 13.10 2.09 -10.48
C ASP A 131 13.55 3.37 -9.77
N ARG A 132 12.60 4.25 -9.43
CA ARG A 132 12.87 5.45 -8.62
C ARG A 132 13.45 5.11 -7.24
N TRP A 133 12.92 4.08 -6.58
CA TRP A 133 13.44 3.65 -5.28
C TRP A 133 14.86 3.12 -5.38
N ARG A 134 15.18 2.38 -6.44
CA ARG A 134 16.52 1.84 -6.71
C ARG A 134 17.52 2.95 -7.01
N ILE A 135 17.18 3.90 -7.88
CA ILE A 135 18.03 5.07 -8.20
C ILE A 135 18.36 5.84 -6.92
N LYS A 136 17.33 6.17 -6.12
CA LYS A 136 17.53 6.90 -4.86
C LYS A 136 18.40 6.12 -3.86
N ALA A 137 18.30 4.79 -3.83
CA ALA A 137 19.14 3.96 -2.98
C ALA A 137 20.62 4.01 -3.43
N LEU A 138 20.87 4.02 -4.74
CA LEU A 138 22.22 4.17 -5.30
C LEU A 138 22.82 5.55 -5.00
N GLU A 139 22.03 6.63 -5.15
CA GLU A 139 22.47 7.99 -4.81
C GLU A 139 22.85 8.13 -3.33
N LEU A 140 22.07 7.53 -2.43
CA LEU A 140 22.35 7.52 -0.99
C LEU A 140 23.56 6.65 -0.65
N GLY A 141 23.83 5.59 -1.42
CA GLY A 141 25.03 4.76 -1.29
C GLY A 141 26.30 5.47 -1.78
N SER A 142 26.25 6.19 -2.90
CA SER A 142 27.40 6.92 -3.48
C SER A 142 27.82 8.15 -2.68
N ASN A 143 26.93 8.75 -1.87
CA ASN A 143 27.27 9.91 -1.03
C ASN A 143 28.08 9.55 0.24
N ASN A 144 28.39 8.27 0.48
CA ASN A 144 29.12 7.81 1.66
C ASN A 144 30.59 7.43 1.39
N GLU A 145 31.14 7.69 0.19
CA GLU A 145 32.50 7.27 -0.20
C GLU A 145 33.52 8.42 -0.43
N PHE A 146 33.25 9.65 0.00
CA PHE A 146 34.28 10.70 0.03
C PHE A 146 34.67 11.07 1.47
N PRO A 147 35.70 10.43 2.07
CA PRO A 147 36.40 11.07 3.16
C PRO A 147 37.12 12.29 2.58
N LEU A 148 36.73 13.48 3.03
CA LEU A 148 37.50 14.70 2.84
C LEU A 148 38.85 14.50 3.53
N VAL A 149 39.86 14.12 2.76
CA VAL A 149 41.26 14.25 3.16
C VAL A 149 41.58 15.75 3.11
N SER A 150 41.93 16.32 4.25
CA SER A 150 42.61 17.61 4.40
C SER A 150 43.72 17.44 5.41
#